data_AF-H3CNN2-F1
#
_entry.id   AF-H3CNN2-F1
#
_cell.length_a   1.000
_cell.length_b   1.000
_cell.length_c   1.000
_cell.angle_alpha   90.00
_cell.angle_beta   90.00
_cell.angle_gamma   90.00
#
_symmetry.space_group_name_H-M   'P 1'
#
loop_
_entity.id
_entity.type
_entity.pdbx_description
1 polymer ?
#
loop_
_entity_poly.entity_id
_entity_poly.type
_entity_poly.pdbx_seq_one_letter_code
_entity_poly.pdbx_strand_id
1 'polypeptide(L)'
;MDNDKVFMARPSVLDELFEISHIRTIYHMFIAVLLIFCLSTLTVDYIDQGRLVLEFDLLFYAFGKLGTVTWAWAVMFAYTLLVPYYTMLLWGSLYHRFPQSKLGLSLSTGLLLSAVQICVLGQFPVHVVVHYQLPPASRFIVILEQIRFVMKSYSFVRETAPIVMKNPPKEGESPRFPTLSSYLHFLFFPTLIYRESYPRNSHIRWNYVFVTVAMIFGCLFYGYFILVRLCVPVFRPETNQPVTTRSMVLAVFNSILPGIMLLLLCFFAFLHCWLNLFAELLRFADRMFYKDWWNSTSFSNYYRTWNVVVHDWLFYYGYRDFLWLSNRRFRTAAMLSVFIVSAIVHEYALSMGFGFFYPVMFCLFAVFGVVFNFTLTDKRQSPVFNVIMWACLFVGQGVQVCLYCQEWYAQIRCPRTGNSFLELLTPRSWTCR
;
A
#
# COMPACT_ATOMS: atom_id res chain seq x y z
N MET A 1 9.14 16.61 24.26
CA MET A 1 9.15 15.27 23.60
C MET A 1 9.44 15.60 22.15
N ASP A 2 10.72 15.74 21.85
CA ASP A 2 11.15 16.69 20.83
C ASP A 2 11.33 15.97 19.48
N ASN A 3 10.73 16.56 18.45
CA ASN A 3 10.71 16.18 17.02
C ASN A 3 9.51 15.35 16.55
N ASP A 4 8.32 15.94 16.66
CA ASP A 4 7.20 15.62 15.78
C ASP A 4 7.55 15.90 14.30
N LYS A 5 6.87 15.22 13.37
CA LYS A 5 7.12 15.41 11.93
C LYS A 5 6.82 16.85 11.53
N VAL A 6 7.82 17.53 10.97
CA VAL A 6 7.72 18.86 10.37
C VAL A 6 7.58 18.70 8.86
N PHE A 7 6.46 19.18 8.32
CA PHE A 7 6.24 19.22 6.89
C PHE A 7 6.94 20.45 6.30
N MET A 8 7.74 20.24 5.26
CA MET A 8 8.50 21.29 4.59
C MET A 8 8.18 21.27 3.09
N ALA A 9 8.14 22.43 2.45
CA ALA A 9 8.00 22.51 1.00
C ALA A 9 9.27 21.95 0.35
N ARG A 10 9.13 20.83 -0.38
CA ARG A 10 10.24 20.16 -1.08
C ARG A 10 9.70 19.27 -2.19
N PRO A 11 10.40 19.18 -3.34
CA PRO A 11 10.01 18.31 -4.44
C PRO A 11 10.23 16.82 -4.09
N SER A 12 9.74 15.93 -4.95
CA SER A 12 10.06 14.51 -4.86
C SER A 12 11.48 14.24 -5.34
N VAL A 13 12.16 13.30 -4.68
CA VAL A 13 13.55 12.95 -4.99
C VAL A 13 13.76 12.53 -6.46
N LEU A 14 12.81 11.80 -7.07
CA LEU A 14 12.94 11.46 -8.49
C LEU A 14 12.73 12.64 -9.44
N ASP A 15 11.90 13.63 -9.09
CA ASP A 15 11.72 14.82 -9.94
C ASP A 15 13.06 15.56 -10.06
N GLU A 16 13.79 15.73 -8.95
CA GLU A 16 15.13 16.32 -8.95
C GLU A 16 16.14 15.44 -9.71
N LEU A 17 16.08 14.11 -9.54
CA LEU A 17 17.01 13.21 -10.23
C LEU A 17 16.79 13.13 -11.75
N PHE A 18 15.56 13.31 -12.24
CA PHE A 18 15.29 13.33 -13.68
C PHE A 18 15.83 14.58 -14.39
N GLU A 19 16.22 15.62 -13.66
CA GLU A 19 16.97 16.75 -14.23
C GLU A 19 18.37 16.32 -14.65
N ILE A 20 18.94 15.29 -14.00
CA ILE A 20 20.23 14.72 -14.35
C ILE A 20 20.09 13.88 -15.62
N SER A 21 20.91 14.21 -16.64
CA SER A 21 20.87 13.57 -17.96
C SER A 21 20.99 12.05 -17.91
N HIS A 22 21.85 11.52 -17.03
CA HIS A 22 22.07 10.07 -16.89
C HIS A 22 20.81 9.31 -16.43
N ILE A 23 20.08 9.83 -15.44
CA ILE A 23 18.86 9.18 -14.94
C ILE A 23 17.71 9.34 -15.94
N ARG A 24 17.64 10.48 -16.62
CA ARG A 24 16.69 10.67 -17.72
C ARG A 24 16.89 9.67 -18.85
N THR A 25 18.12 9.27 -19.15
CA THR A 25 18.39 8.17 -20.10
C THR A 25 17.80 6.85 -19.64
N ILE A 26 17.92 6.51 -18.35
CA ILE A 26 17.30 5.29 -17.79
C ILE A 26 15.78 5.34 -17.98
N TYR A 27 15.16 6.49 -17.68
CA TYR A 27 13.73 6.70 -17.94
C TYR A 27 13.36 6.47 -19.41
N HIS A 28 14.14 7.02 -20.35
CA HIS A 28 13.93 6.78 -21.78
C HIS A 28 14.12 5.30 -22.18
N MET A 29 15.04 4.57 -21.56
CA MET A 29 15.21 3.13 -21.77
C MET A 29 13.96 2.36 -21.36
N PHE A 30 13.35 2.67 -20.22
CA PHE A 30 12.08 2.05 -19.80
C PHE A 30 10.95 2.34 -20.80
N ILE A 31 10.86 3.57 -21.33
CA ILE A 31 9.90 3.91 -22.38
C ILE A 31 10.17 3.10 -23.66
N ALA A 32 11.43 3.00 -24.09
CA ALA A 32 11.79 2.23 -25.27
C ALA A 32 11.42 0.73 -25.11
N VAL A 33 11.66 0.14 -23.94
CA VAL A 33 11.24 -1.24 -23.63
C VAL A 33 9.73 -1.38 -23.69
N LEU A 34 8.97 -0.41 -23.18
CA LEU A 34 7.50 -0.40 -23.30
C LEU A 34 7.04 -0.38 -24.77
N LEU A 35 7.65 0.45 -25.61
CA LEU A 35 7.35 0.51 -27.04
C LEU A 35 7.67 -0.84 -27.73
N ILE A 36 8.78 -1.48 -27.37
CA ILE A 36 9.15 -2.80 -27.89
C ILE A 36 8.13 -3.86 -27.43
N PHE A 37 7.66 -3.83 -26.18
CA PHE A 37 6.61 -4.76 -25.72
C PHE A 37 5.28 -4.55 -26.45
N CYS A 38 4.93 -3.30 -26.75
CA CYS A 38 3.74 -2.96 -27.53
C CYS A 38 3.87 -3.42 -28.99
N LEU A 39 5.06 -3.28 -29.59
CA LEU A 39 5.32 -3.77 -30.94
C LEU A 39 5.30 -5.31 -30.98
N SER A 40 6.00 -5.98 -30.05
CA SER A 40 6.03 -7.44 -29.94
C SER A 40 4.62 -8.01 -29.72
N THR A 41 3.91 -7.47 -28.72
CA THR A 41 2.48 -7.12 -28.75
C THR A 41 1.68 -7.46 -30.01
N LEU A 42 1.58 -6.43 -30.83
CA LEU A 42 0.87 -6.36 -32.09
C LEU A 42 1.41 -7.34 -33.13
N THR A 43 2.72 -7.55 -33.18
CA THR A 43 3.33 -8.46 -34.17
C THR A 43 2.90 -9.91 -33.95
N VAL A 44 2.89 -10.39 -32.70
CA VAL A 44 2.43 -11.76 -32.41
C VAL A 44 0.94 -11.91 -32.66
N ASP A 45 0.12 -10.92 -32.26
CA ASP A 45 -1.32 -10.94 -32.53
C ASP A 45 -1.62 -10.96 -34.04
N TYR A 46 -0.86 -10.21 -34.83
CA TYR A 46 -0.96 -10.21 -36.28
C TYR A 46 -0.57 -11.54 -36.90
N ILE A 47 0.48 -12.19 -36.38
CA ILE A 47 0.91 -13.52 -36.86
C ILE A 47 -0.14 -14.58 -36.51
N ASP A 48 -0.68 -14.57 -35.29
CA ASP A 48 -1.57 -15.61 -34.79
C ASP A 48 -3.00 -15.49 -35.33
N GLN A 49 -3.54 -14.26 -35.43
CA GLN A 49 -4.95 -14.01 -35.75
C GLN A 49 -5.17 -13.21 -37.04
N GLY A 50 -4.11 -12.67 -37.66
CA GLY A 50 -4.22 -11.78 -38.83
C GLY A 50 -4.81 -10.40 -38.50
N ARG A 51 -4.88 -10.01 -37.22
CA ARG A 51 -5.44 -8.74 -36.74
C ARG A 51 -4.38 -7.92 -36.02
N LEU A 52 -4.52 -6.60 -36.02
CA LEU A 52 -3.65 -5.67 -35.28
C LEU A 52 -4.45 -5.03 -34.15
N VAL A 53 -5.04 -5.85 -33.27
CA VAL A 53 -5.93 -5.34 -32.23
C VAL A 53 -5.41 -5.76 -30.86
N LEU A 54 -5.06 -4.78 -30.02
CA LEU A 54 -4.74 -5.06 -28.63
C LEU A 54 -6.01 -5.47 -27.87
N GLU A 55 -6.15 -6.75 -27.57
CA GLU A 55 -7.23 -7.27 -26.71
C GLU A 55 -6.95 -6.95 -25.24
N PHE A 56 -7.69 -5.98 -24.68
CA PHE A 56 -7.57 -5.57 -23.28
C PHE A 56 -8.46 -6.36 -22.33
N ASP A 57 -8.85 -7.58 -22.70
CA ASP A 57 -9.81 -8.42 -21.96
C ASP A 57 -9.36 -8.68 -20.52
N LEU A 58 -8.05 -8.90 -20.29
CA LEU A 58 -7.52 -9.08 -18.94
C LEU A 58 -7.69 -7.81 -18.09
N LEU A 59 -7.57 -6.60 -18.67
CA LEU A 59 -7.81 -5.35 -17.95
C LEU A 59 -9.29 -5.17 -17.64
N PHE A 60 -10.19 -5.41 -18.62
CA PHE A 60 -11.63 -5.34 -18.39
C PHE A 60 -12.11 -6.37 -17.35
N TYR A 61 -11.54 -7.58 -17.38
CA TYR A 61 -11.76 -8.58 -16.35
C TYR A 61 -11.25 -8.09 -14.99
N ALA A 62 -10.00 -7.65 -14.89
CA ALA A 62 -9.37 -7.28 -13.62
C ALA A 62 -10.04 -6.08 -12.94
N PHE A 63 -10.48 -5.08 -13.72
CA PHE A 63 -11.21 -3.90 -13.26
C PHE A 63 -12.73 -4.05 -13.37
N GLY A 64 -13.26 -5.26 -13.52
CA GLY A 64 -14.71 -5.47 -13.62
C GLY A 64 -15.47 -5.02 -12.38
N LYS A 65 -16.80 -4.80 -12.53
CA LYS A 65 -17.73 -4.40 -11.45
C LYS A 65 -17.36 -3.06 -10.78
N LEU A 66 -16.88 -2.08 -11.55
CA LEU A 66 -16.53 -0.74 -11.03
C LEU A 66 -17.67 -0.05 -10.30
N GLY A 67 -18.92 -0.18 -10.76
CA GLY A 67 -20.07 0.39 -10.06
C GLY A 67 -20.16 -0.08 -8.60
N THR A 68 -19.84 -1.36 -8.35
CA THR A 68 -19.79 -1.93 -7.00
C THR A 68 -18.68 -1.33 -6.15
N VAL A 69 -17.51 -1.16 -6.76
CA VAL A 69 -16.34 -0.54 -6.11
C VAL A 69 -16.64 0.91 -5.72
N THR A 70 -17.25 1.69 -6.62
CA THR A 70 -17.54 3.11 -6.40
C THR A 70 -18.53 3.34 -5.27
N TRP A 71 -19.63 2.59 -5.20
CA TRP A 71 -20.58 2.77 -4.09
C TRP A 71 -19.99 2.30 -2.76
N ALA A 72 -19.24 1.19 -2.75
CA ALA A 72 -18.59 0.70 -1.54
C ALA A 72 -17.54 1.71 -1.02
N TRP A 73 -16.77 2.31 -1.94
CA TRP A 73 -15.85 3.40 -1.63
C TRP A 73 -16.58 4.61 -1.07
N ALA A 74 -17.71 5.02 -1.65
CA ALA A 74 -18.50 6.16 -1.18
C ALA A 74 -19.02 5.95 0.25
N VAL A 75 -19.47 4.72 0.59
CA VAL A 75 -19.87 4.37 1.96
C VAL A 75 -18.69 4.45 2.93
N MET A 76 -17.56 3.85 2.59
CA MET A 76 -16.34 3.93 3.43
C MET A 76 -15.85 5.37 3.62
N PHE A 77 -15.91 6.17 2.55
CA PHE A 77 -15.50 7.58 2.58
C PHE A 77 -16.44 8.42 3.44
N ALA A 78 -17.76 8.29 3.26
CA ALA A 78 -18.76 9.00 4.05
C ALA A 78 -18.64 8.68 5.55
N TYR A 79 -18.42 7.40 5.89
CA TYR A 79 -18.14 6.99 7.26
C TYR A 79 -16.89 7.68 7.80
N THR A 80 -15.76 7.55 7.09
CA THR A 80 -14.47 8.10 7.51
C THR A 80 -14.50 9.61 7.68
N LEU A 81 -15.26 10.33 6.85
CA LEU A 81 -15.43 11.77 6.91
C LEU A 81 -16.30 12.22 8.09
N LEU A 82 -17.47 11.60 8.28
CA LEU A 82 -18.48 12.10 9.19
C LEU A 82 -18.32 11.53 10.60
N VAL A 83 -18.20 10.21 10.75
CA VAL A 83 -18.29 9.55 12.06
C VAL A 83 -17.13 9.94 12.98
N PRO A 84 -15.84 9.74 12.62
CA PRO A 84 -14.73 10.14 13.48
C PRO A 84 -14.76 11.63 13.85
N TYR A 85 -15.15 12.50 12.91
CA TYR A 85 -15.21 13.95 13.12
C TYR A 85 -16.25 14.32 14.18
N TYR A 86 -17.51 13.89 13.99
CA TYR A 86 -18.58 14.21 14.93
C TYR A 86 -18.41 13.50 16.28
N THR A 87 -17.83 12.30 16.31
CA THR A 87 -17.47 11.63 17.57
C THR A 87 -16.47 12.45 18.37
N MET A 88 -15.42 12.98 17.72
CA MET A 88 -14.43 13.83 18.40
C MET A 88 -15.02 15.15 18.89
N LEU A 89 -15.91 15.78 18.11
CA LEU A 89 -16.63 16.99 18.50
C LEU A 89 -17.49 16.74 19.76
N LEU A 90 -18.30 15.68 19.73
CA LEU A 90 -19.19 15.30 20.82
C LEU A 90 -18.41 14.90 22.07
N TRP A 91 -17.42 14.02 21.92
CA TRP A 91 -16.55 13.61 23.03
C TRP A 91 -15.84 14.82 23.66
N GLY A 92 -15.26 15.72 22.85
CA GLY A 92 -14.56 16.89 23.36
C GLY A 92 -15.47 17.88 24.10
N SER A 93 -16.71 18.06 23.63
CA SER A 93 -17.70 18.92 24.31
C SER A 93 -18.12 18.35 25.69
N LEU A 94 -18.26 17.02 25.77
CA LEU A 94 -18.66 16.34 27.00
C LEU A 94 -17.49 16.17 27.98
N TYR A 95 -16.26 16.05 27.47
CA TYR A 95 -15.05 15.84 28.27
C TYR A 95 -14.81 16.94 29.31
N HIS A 96 -15.07 18.20 28.94
CA HIS A 96 -14.92 19.34 29.85
C HIS A 96 -16.19 19.60 30.68
N ARG A 97 -17.37 19.19 30.21
CA ARG A 97 -18.65 19.37 30.91
C ARG A 97 -18.82 18.43 32.11
N PHE A 98 -18.29 17.21 32.04
CA PHE A 98 -18.42 16.19 33.09
C PHE A 98 -17.06 15.80 33.68
N PRO A 99 -16.48 16.62 34.58
CA PRO A 99 -15.14 16.38 35.09
C PRO A 99 -14.99 15.11 35.94
N GLN A 100 -16.06 14.62 36.56
CA GLN A 100 -16.05 13.42 37.40
C GLN A 100 -16.05 12.10 36.61
N SER A 101 -16.46 12.11 35.33
CA SER A 101 -16.62 10.89 34.51
C SER A 101 -15.71 10.84 33.28
N LYS A 102 -14.66 11.66 33.22
CA LYS A 102 -13.73 11.79 32.08
C LYS A 102 -13.21 10.45 31.56
N LEU A 103 -12.80 9.55 32.45
CA LEU A 103 -12.25 8.24 32.09
C LEU A 103 -13.33 7.33 31.48
N GLY A 104 -14.48 7.20 32.15
CA GLY A 104 -15.60 6.37 31.69
C GLY A 104 -16.16 6.86 30.35
N LEU A 105 -16.32 8.17 30.18
CA LEU A 105 -16.76 8.77 28.93
C LEU A 105 -15.77 8.50 27.79
N SER A 106 -14.48 8.69 28.03
CA SER A 106 -13.44 8.48 27.01
C SER A 106 -13.30 7.01 26.62
N LEU A 107 -13.39 6.10 27.60
CA LEU A 107 -13.37 4.66 27.33
C LEU A 107 -14.61 4.22 26.57
N SER A 108 -15.80 4.66 26.98
CA SER A 108 -17.07 4.30 26.32
C SER A 108 -17.12 4.80 24.88
N THR A 109 -16.78 6.09 24.65
CA THR A 109 -16.73 6.67 23.30
C THR A 109 -15.67 6.01 22.42
N GLY A 110 -14.49 5.71 22.96
CA GLY A 110 -13.42 5.02 22.25
C GLY A 110 -13.79 3.58 21.86
N LEU A 111 -14.41 2.83 22.78
CA LEU A 111 -14.90 1.46 22.51
C LEU A 111 -16.03 1.47 21.47
N LEU A 112 -16.97 2.40 21.59
CA LEU A 112 -18.05 2.56 20.62
C LEU A 112 -17.51 2.90 19.22
N LEU A 113 -16.61 3.89 19.12
CA LEU A 113 -15.99 4.25 17.85
C LEU A 113 -15.21 3.08 17.26
N SER A 114 -14.48 2.33 18.09
CA SER A 114 -13.73 1.14 17.65
C SER A 114 -14.66 0.04 17.13
N ALA A 115 -15.78 -0.23 17.83
CA ALA A 115 -16.77 -1.21 17.41
C ALA A 115 -17.39 -0.83 16.06
N VAL A 116 -17.81 0.43 15.91
CA VAL A 116 -18.36 0.91 14.64
C VAL A 116 -17.30 0.87 13.52
N GLN A 117 -16.05 1.23 13.82
CA GLN A 117 -14.96 1.18 12.85
C GLN A 117 -14.67 -0.25 12.39
N ILE A 118 -14.72 -1.24 13.29
CA ILE A 118 -14.58 -2.66 12.93
C ILE A 118 -15.73 -3.11 12.03
N CYS A 119 -16.96 -2.67 12.29
CA CYS A 119 -18.10 -3.02 11.44
C CYS A 119 -17.97 -2.40 10.03
N VAL A 120 -17.74 -1.08 9.95
CA VAL A 120 -17.82 -0.33 8.69
C VAL A 120 -16.53 -0.35 7.87
N LEU A 121 -15.37 -0.27 8.51
CA LEU A 121 -14.06 -0.32 7.83
C LEU A 121 -13.36 -1.67 8.01
N GLY A 122 -13.91 -2.61 8.76
CA GLY A 122 -13.37 -3.98 8.87
C GLY A 122 -14.22 -4.98 8.10
N GLN A 123 -15.44 -5.21 8.57
CA GLN A 123 -16.31 -6.27 8.05
C GLN A 123 -16.97 -5.92 6.73
N PHE A 124 -17.49 -4.69 6.58
CA PHE A 124 -18.21 -4.29 5.37
C PHE A 124 -17.39 -4.40 4.06
N PRO A 125 -16.14 -3.90 3.97
CA PRO A 125 -15.38 -3.98 2.70
C PRO A 125 -15.00 -5.42 2.36
N VAL A 126 -14.68 -6.23 3.38
CA VAL A 126 -14.44 -7.67 3.26
C VAL A 126 -15.69 -8.38 2.74
N HIS A 127 -16.85 -8.08 3.33
CA HIS A 127 -18.13 -8.62 2.88
C HIS A 127 -18.40 -8.23 1.43
N VAL A 128 -18.18 -6.97 1.03
CA VAL A 128 -18.38 -6.54 -0.36
C VAL A 128 -17.48 -7.32 -1.33
N VAL A 129 -16.20 -7.43 -1.01
CA VAL A 129 -15.21 -8.12 -1.85
C VAL A 129 -15.53 -9.60 -2.04
N VAL A 130 -15.92 -10.28 -0.96
CA VAL A 130 -16.21 -11.73 -0.96
C VAL A 130 -17.60 -12.02 -1.52
N HIS A 131 -18.64 -11.34 -1.04
CA HIS A 131 -20.02 -11.62 -1.44
C HIS A 131 -20.27 -11.27 -2.91
N TYR A 132 -19.82 -10.10 -3.36
CA TYR A 132 -20.01 -9.69 -4.77
C TYR A 132 -18.98 -10.31 -5.72
N GLN A 133 -18.05 -11.14 -5.22
CA GLN A 133 -17.01 -11.80 -6.02
C GLN A 133 -16.35 -10.82 -6.99
N LEU A 134 -15.76 -9.76 -6.45
CA LEU A 134 -15.08 -8.74 -7.25
C LEU A 134 -13.83 -9.35 -7.94
N PRO A 135 -13.46 -8.89 -9.14
CA PRO A 135 -12.19 -9.30 -9.76
C PRO A 135 -10.96 -8.72 -9.03
N PRO A 136 -9.75 -9.24 -9.29
CA PRO A 136 -8.58 -8.95 -8.45
C PRO A 136 -8.22 -7.48 -8.28
N ALA A 137 -8.12 -6.70 -9.36
CA ALA A 137 -7.74 -5.29 -9.25
C ALA A 137 -8.84 -4.48 -8.53
N SER A 138 -10.11 -4.77 -8.81
CA SER A 138 -11.26 -4.21 -8.08
C SER A 138 -11.23 -4.54 -6.58
N ARG A 139 -10.82 -5.76 -6.20
CA ARG A 139 -10.61 -6.13 -4.78
C ARG A 139 -9.51 -5.31 -4.15
N PHE A 140 -8.35 -5.20 -4.82
CA PHE A 140 -7.23 -4.39 -4.32
C PHE A 140 -7.62 -2.93 -4.10
N ILE A 141 -8.39 -2.32 -5.00
CA ILE A 141 -8.85 -0.92 -4.83
C ILE A 141 -9.63 -0.77 -3.50
N VAL A 142 -10.63 -1.62 -3.25
CA VAL A 142 -11.47 -1.54 -2.05
C VAL A 142 -10.64 -1.76 -0.78
N ILE A 143 -9.78 -2.78 -0.76
CA ILE A 143 -9.01 -3.16 0.44
C ILE A 143 -7.88 -2.16 0.74
N LEU A 144 -7.19 -1.64 -0.28
CA LEU A 144 -6.16 -0.62 -0.08
C LEU A 144 -6.78 0.71 0.40
N GLU A 145 -7.93 1.10 -0.15
CA GLU A 145 -8.67 2.27 0.32
C GLU A 145 -9.19 2.09 1.74
N GLN A 146 -9.67 0.90 2.10
CA GLN A 146 -10.03 0.54 3.47
C GLN A 146 -8.86 0.74 4.43
N ILE A 147 -7.68 0.17 4.13
CA ILE A 147 -6.48 0.32 4.96
C ILE A 147 -6.10 1.80 5.10
N ARG A 148 -6.13 2.55 3.98
CA ARG A 148 -5.86 3.99 3.98
C ARG A 148 -6.82 4.75 4.90
N PHE A 149 -8.11 4.47 4.83
CA PHE A 149 -9.11 5.11 5.67
C PHE A 149 -8.96 4.79 7.16
N VAL A 150 -8.65 3.54 7.51
CA VAL A 150 -8.35 3.14 8.90
C VAL A 150 -7.14 3.88 9.44
N MET A 151 -6.06 3.98 8.67
CA MET A 151 -4.84 4.69 9.09
C MET A 151 -5.12 6.19 9.28
N LYS A 152 -5.89 6.81 8.37
CA LYS A 152 -6.24 8.23 8.46
C LYS A 152 -7.21 8.54 9.61
N SER A 153 -8.24 7.72 9.81
CA SER A 153 -9.18 7.90 10.93
C SER A 153 -8.45 7.81 12.27
N TYR A 154 -7.54 6.83 12.40
CA TYR A 154 -6.71 6.68 13.60
C TYR A 154 -5.81 7.90 13.82
N SER A 155 -5.10 8.36 12.78
CA SER A 155 -4.23 9.54 12.89
C SER A 155 -4.99 10.78 13.33
N PHE A 156 -6.17 11.03 12.75
CA PHE A 156 -6.99 12.17 13.12
C PHE A 156 -7.41 12.14 14.59
N VAL A 157 -7.93 11.01 15.08
CA VAL A 157 -8.34 10.84 16.49
C VAL A 157 -7.14 11.02 17.42
N ARG A 158 -6.01 10.37 17.09
CA ARG A 158 -4.79 10.35 17.91
C ARG A 158 -4.07 11.69 18.02
N GLU A 159 -4.13 12.52 16.98
CA GLU A 159 -3.57 13.89 16.98
C GLU A 159 -4.54 14.90 17.62
N THR A 160 -5.85 14.73 17.43
CA THR A 160 -6.85 15.68 17.93
C THR A 160 -7.13 15.49 19.43
N ALA A 161 -7.15 14.25 19.93
CA ALA A 161 -7.50 13.98 21.33
C ALA A 161 -6.61 14.72 22.36
N PRO A 162 -5.26 14.72 22.25
CA PRO A 162 -4.40 15.45 23.17
C PRO A 162 -4.61 16.97 23.13
N ILE A 163 -4.96 17.53 21.96
CA ILE A 163 -5.22 18.98 21.80
C ILE A 163 -6.47 19.37 22.57
N VAL A 164 -7.54 18.58 22.43
CA VAL A 164 -8.80 18.79 23.14
C VAL A 164 -8.63 18.61 24.66
N MET A 165 -7.85 17.62 25.09
CA MET A 165 -7.59 17.39 26.53
C MET A 165 -6.80 18.52 27.18
N LYS A 166 -5.84 19.11 26.46
CA LYS A 166 -4.96 20.17 26.99
C LYS A 166 -5.56 21.57 26.95
N ASN A 167 -6.48 21.84 26.02
CA ASN A 167 -7.10 23.15 25.83
C ASN A 167 -8.54 23.15 26.36
N PRO A 168 -8.78 23.52 27.63
CA PRO A 168 -10.14 23.73 28.11
C PRO A 168 -10.78 24.93 27.38
N PRO A 169 -12.09 24.87 27.07
CA PRO A 169 -12.81 26.03 26.54
C PRO A 169 -12.76 27.17 27.57
N LYS A 170 -12.51 28.41 27.11
CA LYS A 170 -12.68 29.60 27.95
C LYS A 170 -14.17 29.81 28.24
N GLU A 171 -14.51 30.47 29.35
CA GLU A 171 -15.90 30.79 29.67
C GLU A 171 -16.56 31.55 28.50
N GLY A 172 -17.62 30.97 27.93
CA GLY A 172 -18.35 31.54 26.78
C GLY A 172 -17.81 31.18 25.39
N GLU A 173 -16.65 30.52 25.27
CA GLU A 173 -16.09 30.08 23.97
C GLU A 173 -16.35 28.59 23.71
N SER A 174 -16.72 28.24 22.47
CA SER A 174 -16.76 26.84 22.04
C SER A 174 -15.35 26.25 22.04
N PRO A 175 -15.15 24.96 22.38
CA PRO A 175 -13.83 24.35 22.35
C PRO A 175 -13.23 24.45 20.94
N ARG A 176 -11.92 24.75 20.85
CA ARG A 176 -11.23 24.83 19.56
C ARG A 176 -11.11 23.43 18.97
N PHE A 177 -11.94 23.15 17.97
CA PHE A 177 -11.86 21.91 17.18
C PHE A 177 -11.26 22.18 15.80
N PRO A 178 -10.61 21.17 15.20
CA PRO A 178 -10.20 21.27 13.81
C PRO A 178 -11.42 21.41 12.91
N THR A 179 -11.31 22.20 11.85
CA THR A 179 -12.42 22.40 10.91
C THR A 179 -12.67 21.16 10.07
N LEU A 180 -13.94 20.87 9.75
CA LEU A 180 -14.30 19.78 8.85
C LEU A 180 -13.60 19.90 7.49
N SER A 181 -13.41 21.13 7.01
CA SER A 181 -12.66 21.40 5.78
C SER A 181 -11.20 20.93 5.88
N SER A 182 -10.51 21.22 6.98
CA SER A 182 -9.13 20.73 7.20
C SER A 182 -9.07 19.20 7.19
N TYR A 183 -10.02 18.56 7.87
CA TYR A 183 -10.10 17.09 7.90
C TYR A 183 -10.40 16.49 6.52
N LEU A 184 -11.34 17.07 5.77
CA LEU A 184 -11.66 16.66 4.40
C LEU A 184 -10.43 16.76 3.48
N HIS A 185 -9.68 17.86 3.54
CA HIS A 185 -8.43 18.00 2.79
C HIS A 185 -7.41 16.92 3.19
N PHE A 186 -7.27 16.65 4.49
CA PHE A 186 -6.39 15.58 4.97
C PHE A 186 -6.77 14.21 4.40
N LEU A 187 -8.06 13.87 4.26
CA LEU A 187 -8.47 12.59 3.68
C LEU A 187 -7.96 12.40 2.25
N PHE A 188 -7.79 13.47 1.48
CA PHE A 188 -7.22 13.41 0.13
C PHE A 188 -5.72 13.65 0.05
N PHE A 189 -5.10 14.33 1.02
CA PHE A 189 -3.66 14.59 0.99
C PHE A 189 -2.83 13.29 0.98
N PRO A 190 -1.70 13.26 0.25
CA PRO A 190 -0.82 12.09 0.17
C PRO A 190 0.07 11.92 1.41
N THR A 191 -0.52 12.07 2.61
CA THR A 191 0.11 11.84 3.91
C THR A 191 -0.86 11.11 4.83
N LEU A 192 -0.33 10.37 5.79
CA LEU A 192 -1.10 9.64 6.80
C LEU A 192 -1.02 10.27 8.18
N ILE A 193 -0.27 11.37 8.35
CA ILE A 193 -0.15 12.09 9.62
C ILE A 193 -0.98 13.37 9.55
N TYR A 194 -1.95 13.48 10.46
CA TYR A 194 -2.83 14.63 10.56
C TYR A 194 -2.15 15.85 11.21
N ARG A 195 -2.28 17.00 10.55
CA ARG A 195 -1.95 18.35 11.03
C ARG A 195 -3.05 19.32 10.59
N GLU A 196 -3.25 20.40 11.36
CA GLU A 196 -4.20 21.47 10.98
C GLU A 196 -3.74 22.26 9.76
N SER A 197 -2.42 22.42 9.60
CA SER A 197 -1.83 23.17 8.50
C SER A 197 -0.71 22.39 7.83
N TYR A 198 -0.71 22.40 6.50
CA TYR A 198 0.35 21.83 5.67
C TYR A 198 0.95 22.91 4.78
N PRO A 199 2.23 22.81 4.40
CA PRO A 199 2.81 23.70 3.41
C PRO A 199 2.10 23.52 2.07
N ARG A 200 1.70 24.63 1.43
CA ARG A 200 0.96 24.62 0.17
C ARG A 200 1.69 25.34 -0.96
N ASN A 201 1.53 24.83 -2.18
CA ASN A 201 2.01 25.50 -3.38
C ASN A 201 1.08 26.67 -3.76
N SER A 202 1.63 27.68 -4.44
CA SER A 202 0.88 28.87 -4.85
C SER A 202 -0.17 28.58 -5.93
N HIS A 203 0.18 27.78 -6.93
CA HIS A 203 -0.65 27.44 -8.08
C HIS A 203 -0.54 25.95 -8.44
N ILE A 204 -1.49 25.47 -9.25
CA ILE A 204 -1.50 24.11 -9.81
C ILE A 204 -0.85 24.17 -11.20
N ARG A 205 0.15 23.34 -11.44
CA ARG A 205 0.82 23.19 -12.74
C ARG A 205 0.11 22.13 -13.57
N TRP A 206 -0.87 22.54 -14.37
CA TRP A 206 -1.69 21.62 -15.18
C TRP A 206 -0.89 20.77 -16.18
N ASN A 207 0.18 21.32 -16.76
CA ASN A 207 1.07 20.53 -17.64
C ASN A 207 1.70 19.35 -16.89
N TYR A 208 2.15 19.57 -15.65
CA TYR A 208 2.67 18.50 -14.80
C TYR A 208 1.58 17.46 -14.54
N VAL A 209 0.36 17.89 -14.19
CA VAL A 209 -0.80 17.00 -13.99
C VAL A 209 -1.05 16.12 -15.22
N PHE A 210 -1.15 16.69 -16.42
CA PHE A 210 -1.41 15.92 -17.64
C PHE A 210 -0.28 14.93 -17.96
N VAL A 211 0.98 15.34 -17.81
CA VAL A 211 2.14 14.46 -18.02
C VAL A 211 2.14 13.32 -17.00
N THR A 212 1.91 13.60 -15.72
CA THR A 212 1.86 12.58 -14.67
C THR A 212 0.70 11.61 -14.88
N VAL A 213 -0.47 12.09 -15.32
CA VAL A 213 -1.61 11.21 -15.68
C VAL A 213 -1.24 10.29 -16.85
N ALA A 214 -0.61 10.82 -17.89
CA ALA A 214 -0.12 10.01 -19.01
C ALA A 214 0.92 8.96 -18.56
N MET A 215 1.81 9.32 -17.63
CA MET A 215 2.76 8.37 -17.03
C MET A 215 2.06 7.25 -16.26
N ILE A 216 1.00 7.55 -15.49
CA ILE A 216 0.22 6.54 -14.75
C ILE A 216 -0.43 5.55 -15.71
N PHE A 217 -1.08 6.03 -16.78
CA PHE A 217 -1.64 5.16 -17.81
C PHE A 217 -0.56 4.35 -18.52
N GLY A 218 0.57 4.97 -18.87
CA GLY A 218 1.72 4.27 -19.45
C GLY A 218 2.23 3.15 -18.55
N CYS A 219 2.30 3.38 -17.24
CA CYS A 219 2.70 2.36 -16.27
C CYS A 219 1.66 1.25 -16.15
N LEU A 220 0.36 1.57 -16.20
CA LEU A 220 -0.71 0.57 -16.19
C LEU A 220 -0.57 -0.40 -17.39
N PHE A 221 -0.37 0.15 -18.59
CA PHE A 221 -0.14 -0.65 -19.79
C PHE A 221 1.17 -1.45 -19.73
N TYR A 222 2.23 -0.86 -19.18
CA TYR A 222 3.48 -1.59 -18.95
C TYR A 222 3.25 -2.81 -18.04
N GLY A 223 2.56 -2.63 -16.92
CA GLY A 223 2.25 -3.72 -16.00
C GLY A 223 1.44 -4.82 -16.67
N TYR A 224 0.44 -4.44 -17.48
CA TYR A 224 -0.32 -5.38 -18.30
C TYR A 224 0.59 -6.18 -19.25
N PHE A 225 1.48 -5.53 -20.00
CA PHE A 225 2.38 -6.22 -20.92
C PHE A 225 3.37 -7.14 -20.21
N ILE A 226 3.91 -6.74 -19.04
CA ILE A 226 4.76 -7.62 -18.22
C ILE A 226 3.97 -8.89 -17.85
N LEU A 227 2.73 -8.74 -17.37
CA LEU A 227 1.91 -9.89 -16.98
C LEU A 227 1.64 -10.81 -18.18
N VAL A 228 1.18 -10.26 -19.30
CA VAL A 228 0.80 -11.04 -20.49
C VAL A 228 2.00 -11.70 -21.17
N ARG A 229 3.14 -11.02 -21.27
CA ARG A 229 4.32 -11.54 -21.99
C ARG A 229 5.28 -12.34 -21.14
N LEU A 230 5.47 -11.97 -19.87
CA LEU A 230 6.49 -12.57 -19.02
C LEU A 230 5.89 -13.53 -18.00
N CYS A 231 4.70 -13.25 -17.45
CA CYS A 231 4.10 -14.11 -16.43
C CYS A 231 3.20 -15.20 -17.02
N VAL A 232 2.23 -14.84 -17.87
CA VAL A 232 1.23 -15.78 -18.41
C VAL A 232 1.87 -17.01 -19.07
N PRO A 233 2.89 -16.90 -19.95
CA PRO A 233 3.47 -18.08 -20.60
C PRO A 233 4.18 -19.04 -19.64
N VAL A 234 4.73 -18.52 -18.54
CA VAL A 234 5.42 -19.32 -17.52
C VAL A 234 4.45 -20.14 -16.68
N PHE A 235 3.28 -19.57 -16.37
CA PHE A 235 2.31 -20.17 -15.44
C PHE A 235 1.06 -20.78 -16.11
N ARG A 236 0.87 -20.52 -17.40
CA ARG A 236 -0.15 -21.16 -18.25
C ARG A 236 0.43 -22.22 -19.23
N PRO A 237 1.40 -23.08 -18.88
CA PRO A 237 1.78 -24.18 -19.76
C PRO A 237 0.77 -25.35 -19.72
N GLU A 238 0.82 -26.20 -20.74
CA GLU A 238 -0.12 -27.29 -21.02
C GLU A 238 -0.37 -28.24 -19.83
N THR A 239 -1.61 -28.70 -19.76
CA THR A 239 -2.36 -29.17 -18.58
C THR A 239 -1.83 -30.39 -17.81
N ASN A 240 -0.70 -31.01 -18.14
CA ASN A 240 -0.40 -32.38 -17.67
C ASN A 240 1.01 -32.63 -17.09
N GLN A 241 1.85 -31.61 -16.84
CA GLN A 241 3.17 -31.86 -16.24
C GLN A 241 3.16 -31.70 -14.71
N PRO A 242 3.60 -32.73 -13.94
CA PRO A 242 3.68 -32.61 -12.49
C PRO A 242 4.71 -31.55 -12.11
N VAL A 243 4.41 -30.77 -11.08
CA VAL A 243 5.35 -29.78 -10.53
C VAL A 243 6.53 -30.52 -9.92
N THR A 244 7.65 -30.54 -10.64
CA THR A 244 8.92 -31.07 -10.15
C THR A 244 9.69 -30.00 -9.38
N THR A 245 10.61 -30.40 -8.50
CA THR A 245 11.51 -29.45 -7.83
C THR A 245 12.31 -28.62 -8.83
N ARG A 246 12.75 -29.23 -9.93
CA ARG A 246 13.44 -28.55 -11.04
C ARG A 246 12.54 -27.47 -11.68
N SER A 247 11.30 -27.80 -12.03
CA SER A 247 10.39 -26.83 -12.66
C SER A 247 10.04 -25.68 -11.72
N MET A 248 9.89 -25.95 -10.42
CA MET A 248 9.66 -24.90 -9.41
C MET A 248 10.84 -23.92 -9.34
N VAL A 249 12.07 -24.44 -9.26
CA VAL A 249 13.27 -23.60 -9.18
C VAL A 249 13.41 -22.76 -10.45
N LEU A 250 13.20 -23.35 -11.64
CA LEU A 250 13.21 -22.61 -12.90
C LEU A 250 12.11 -21.54 -12.97
N ALA A 251 10.90 -21.84 -12.49
CA ALA A 251 9.81 -20.87 -12.44
C ALA A 251 10.14 -19.68 -11.52
N VAL A 252 10.77 -19.91 -10.37
CA VAL A 252 11.25 -18.84 -9.48
C VAL A 252 12.27 -17.97 -10.18
N PHE A 253 13.30 -18.56 -10.80
CA PHE A 253 14.34 -17.79 -11.51
C PHE A 253 13.78 -16.99 -12.69
N ASN A 254 12.90 -17.59 -13.49
CA ASN A 254 12.23 -16.91 -14.60
C ASN A 254 11.29 -15.78 -14.12
N SER A 255 10.82 -15.85 -12.88
CA SER A 255 9.94 -14.84 -12.27
C SER A 255 10.69 -13.68 -11.64
N ILE A 256 12.02 -13.77 -11.46
CA ILE A 256 12.82 -12.68 -10.85
C ILE A 256 12.72 -11.42 -11.70
N LEU A 257 12.93 -11.54 -13.02
CA LEU A 257 12.88 -10.39 -13.94
C LEU A 257 11.51 -9.71 -13.96
N PRO A 258 10.38 -10.40 -14.22
CA PRO A 258 9.07 -9.75 -14.15
C PRO A 258 8.76 -9.23 -12.74
N GLY A 259 9.19 -9.92 -11.69
CA GLY A 259 8.99 -9.48 -10.31
C GLY A 259 9.67 -8.16 -10.00
N ILE A 260 10.95 -7.99 -10.36
CA ILE A 260 11.63 -6.71 -10.14
C ILE A 260 11.07 -5.60 -11.03
N MET A 261 10.70 -5.90 -12.28
CA MET A 261 10.08 -4.93 -13.16
C MET A 261 8.74 -4.44 -12.60
N LEU A 262 7.89 -5.35 -12.09
CA LEU A 262 6.64 -5.01 -11.42
C LEU A 262 6.88 -4.20 -10.14
N LEU A 263 7.87 -4.56 -9.32
CA LEU A 263 8.21 -3.80 -8.11
C LEU A 263 8.59 -2.34 -8.43
N LEU A 264 9.53 -2.14 -9.37
CA LEU A 264 9.99 -0.81 -9.78
C LEU A 264 8.87 -0.01 -10.43
N LEU A 265 8.06 -0.65 -11.26
CA LEU A 265 6.92 -0.04 -11.92
C LEU A 265 5.83 0.38 -10.93
N CYS A 266 5.47 -0.48 -9.97
CA CYS A 266 4.51 -0.16 -8.91
C CYS A 266 5.03 0.97 -8.02
N PHE A 267 6.32 0.96 -7.68
CA PHE A 267 6.96 2.06 -6.96
C PHE A 267 6.82 3.38 -7.71
N PHE A 268 7.20 3.40 -8.99
CA PHE A 268 7.15 4.59 -9.82
C PHE A 268 5.71 5.08 -10.04
N ALA A 269 4.80 4.18 -10.43
CA ALA A 269 3.41 4.51 -10.73
C ALA A 269 2.66 5.03 -9.49
N PHE A 270 2.83 4.37 -8.33
CA PHE A 270 2.09 4.72 -7.13
C PHE A 270 2.81 5.77 -6.27
N LEU A 271 4.03 5.47 -5.77
CA LEU A 271 4.70 6.34 -4.81
C LEU A 271 5.20 7.64 -5.44
N HIS A 272 5.58 7.61 -6.71
CA HIS A 272 5.99 8.80 -7.44
C HIS A 272 4.81 9.43 -8.19
N CYS A 273 4.28 8.82 -9.25
CA CYS A 273 3.30 9.49 -10.10
C CYS A 273 1.96 9.75 -9.39
N TRP A 274 1.34 8.74 -8.79
CA TRP A 274 0.02 8.88 -8.16
C TRP A 274 0.04 9.84 -6.97
N LEU A 275 1.00 9.69 -6.05
CA LEU A 275 1.08 10.61 -4.90
C LEU A 275 1.42 12.04 -5.32
N ASN A 276 2.29 12.25 -6.33
CA ASN A 276 2.56 13.60 -6.84
C ASN A 276 1.39 14.21 -7.59
N LEU A 277 0.59 13.41 -8.31
CA LEU A 277 -0.64 13.86 -8.94
C LEU A 277 -1.59 14.46 -7.90
N PHE A 278 -1.88 13.70 -6.83
CA PHE A 278 -2.72 14.20 -5.74
C PHE A 278 -2.07 15.36 -4.98
N ALA A 279 -0.74 15.36 -4.82
CA ALA A 279 -0.03 16.48 -4.21
C ALA A 279 -0.20 17.77 -5.02
N GLU A 280 -0.05 17.70 -6.34
CA GLU A 280 -0.21 18.86 -7.24
C GLU A 280 -1.65 19.36 -7.24
N LEU A 281 -2.64 18.46 -7.44
CA LEU A 281 -4.06 18.81 -7.47
C LEU A 281 -4.54 19.47 -6.17
N LEU A 282 -4.04 19.02 -5.01
CA LEU A 282 -4.42 19.56 -3.71
C LEU A 282 -3.53 20.72 -3.24
N ARG A 283 -2.53 21.10 -4.04
CA ARG A 283 -1.47 22.07 -3.73
C ARG A 283 -0.69 21.72 -2.47
N PHE A 284 -0.43 20.43 -2.24
CA PHE A 284 0.42 19.95 -1.14
C PHE A 284 1.90 20.04 -1.52
N ALA A 285 2.71 20.70 -0.68
CA ALA A 285 4.08 21.05 -1.02
C ALA A 285 5.15 20.08 -0.48
N ASP A 286 4.86 19.24 0.51
CA ASP A 286 5.83 18.25 1.03
C ASP A 286 5.78 16.96 0.22
N ARG A 287 6.63 16.82 -0.80
CA ARG A 287 6.59 15.69 -1.75
C ARG A 287 7.62 14.60 -1.46
N MET A 288 8.14 14.52 -0.24
CA MET A 288 9.04 13.44 0.16
C MET A 288 8.25 12.20 0.60
N PHE A 289 7.70 11.49 -0.37
CA PHE A 289 6.98 10.23 -0.12
C PHE A 289 7.91 9.02 0.03
N TYR A 290 9.13 9.15 -0.49
CA TYR A 290 10.21 8.18 -0.43
C TYR A 290 11.56 8.92 -0.48
N LYS A 291 12.63 8.21 -0.13
CA LYS A 291 14.02 8.67 -0.25
C LYS A 291 14.79 7.76 -1.22
N ASP A 292 16.11 7.92 -1.28
CA ASP A 292 17.04 7.12 -2.10
C ASP A 292 17.23 5.69 -1.59
N TRP A 293 16.13 4.94 -1.50
CA TRP A 293 16.09 3.59 -0.95
C TRP A 293 16.99 2.61 -1.71
N TRP A 294 17.24 2.86 -3.00
CA TRP A 294 18.15 2.07 -3.85
C TRP A 294 19.61 2.11 -3.39
N ASN A 295 20.02 3.15 -2.66
CA ASN A 295 21.36 3.28 -2.07
C ASN A 295 21.47 2.60 -0.69
N SER A 296 20.42 1.94 -0.21
CA SER A 296 20.42 1.35 1.13
C SER A 296 21.41 0.19 1.25
N THR A 297 22.27 0.25 2.27
CA THR A 297 23.21 -0.81 2.66
C THR A 297 22.63 -1.74 3.73
N SER A 298 21.51 -1.37 4.36
CA SER A 298 20.82 -2.14 5.39
C SER A 298 19.32 -2.24 5.11
N PHE A 299 18.69 -3.32 5.57
CA PHE A 299 17.23 -3.48 5.48
C PHE A 299 16.50 -2.46 6.39
N SER A 300 17.09 -2.10 7.52
CA SER A 300 16.59 -1.01 8.38
C SER A 300 16.49 0.31 7.63
N ASN A 301 17.52 0.69 6.86
CA ASN A 301 17.46 1.91 6.04
C ASN A 301 16.46 1.77 4.88
N TYR A 302 16.40 0.61 4.22
CA TYR A 302 15.43 0.34 3.16
C TYR A 302 13.98 0.55 3.64
N TYR A 303 13.58 -0.04 4.76
CA TYR A 303 12.21 0.10 5.28
C TYR A 303 11.85 1.54 5.66
N ARG A 304 12.83 2.35 6.09
CA ARG A 304 12.64 3.77 6.42
C ARG A 304 12.51 4.68 5.20
N THR A 305 13.05 4.27 4.06
CA THR A 305 13.23 5.12 2.88
C THR A 305 12.32 4.74 1.71
N TRP A 306 11.88 3.48 1.61
CA TRP A 306 11.04 2.97 0.54
C TRP A 306 9.67 3.69 0.44
N ASN A 307 8.92 3.71 1.53
CA ASN A 307 7.62 4.36 1.62
C ASN A 307 7.54 5.13 2.95
N VAL A 308 8.00 6.38 2.90
CA VAL A 308 8.08 7.27 4.06
C VAL A 308 6.68 7.55 4.62
N VAL A 309 5.65 7.59 3.78
CA VAL A 309 4.27 7.87 4.21
C VAL A 309 3.76 6.81 5.18
N VAL A 310 3.89 5.53 4.83
CA VAL A 310 3.48 4.42 5.71
C VAL A 310 4.47 4.22 6.85
N HIS A 311 5.78 4.35 6.58
CA HIS A 311 6.80 4.25 7.61
C HIS A 311 6.57 5.26 8.74
N ASP A 312 6.31 6.53 8.41
CA ASP A 312 6.12 7.57 9.42
C ASP A 312 4.87 7.28 10.26
N TRP A 313 3.77 6.82 9.65
CA TRP A 313 2.58 6.41 10.40
C TRP A 313 2.90 5.28 11.39
N LEU A 314 3.58 4.23 10.93
CA LEU A 314 3.98 3.10 11.77
C LEU A 314 4.96 3.51 12.87
N PHE A 315 5.87 4.44 12.58
CA PHE A 315 6.84 4.95 13.54
C PHE A 315 6.18 5.81 14.63
N TYR A 316 5.38 6.80 14.24
CA TYR A 316 4.78 7.77 15.16
C TYR A 316 3.62 7.19 15.97
N TYR A 317 2.84 6.27 15.40
CA TYR A 317 1.64 5.70 16.03
C TYR A 317 1.78 4.24 16.44
N GLY A 318 2.59 3.45 15.74
CA GLY A 318 2.88 2.07 16.16
C GLY A 318 4.02 2.04 17.17
N TYR A 319 5.23 2.37 16.73
CA TYR A 319 6.45 2.22 17.52
C TYR A 319 6.50 3.17 18.73
N ARG A 320 6.28 4.46 18.51
CA ARG A 320 6.40 5.48 19.58
C ARG A 320 5.33 5.34 20.65
N ASP A 321 4.09 5.03 20.28
CA ASP A 321 3.02 4.86 21.25
C ASP A 321 3.17 3.56 22.05
N PHE A 322 3.62 2.46 21.41
CA PHE A 322 3.96 1.24 22.13
C PHE A 322 5.14 1.46 23.09
N LEU A 323 6.16 2.21 22.68
CA LEU A 323 7.26 2.60 23.55
C LEU A 323 6.80 3.45 24.74
N TRP A 324 5.87 4.36 24.50
CA TRP A 324 5.29 5.19 25.54
C TRP A 324 4.51 4.33 26.55
N LEU A 325 3.65 3.42 26.07
CA LEU A 325 2.89 2.49 26.90
C LEU A 325 3.79 1.56 27.73
N SER A 326 4.93 1.15 27.18
CA SER A 326 5.91 0.28 27.85
C SER A 326 6.95 1.02 28.71
N ASN A 327 6.76 2.33 28.98
CA ASN A 327 7.72 3.17 29.70
C ASN A 327 9.15 3.07 29.13
N ARG A 328 9.26 2.94 27.80
CA ARG A 328 10.50 2.83 27.01
C ARG A 328 11.39 1.63 27.33
N ARG A 329 10.88 0.62 28.05
CA ARG A 329 11.65 -0.56 28.47
C ARG A 329 11.86 -1.56 27.32
N PHE A 330 10.87 -1.74 26.45
CA PHE A 330 10.86 -2.84 25.47
C PHE A 330 11.04 -2.38 24.02
N ARG A 331 12.22 -1.83 23.69
CA ARG A 331 12.50 -1.32 22.32
C ARG A 331 12.44 -2.39 21.24
N THR A 332 12.99 -3.58 21.51
CA THR A 332 12.98 -4.70 20.56
C THR A 332 11.57 -5.21 20.34
N ALA A 333 10.77 -5.35 21.40
CA ALA A 333 9.37 -5.78 21.28
C ALA A 333 8.53 -4.76 20.51
N ALA A 334 8.76 -3.45 20.72
CA ALA A 334 8.09 -2.39 19.98
C ALA A 334 8.43 -2.41 18.47
N MET A 335 9.66 -2.75 18.12
CA MET A 335 10.07 -2.89 16.73
C MET A 335 9.45 -4.14 16.11
N LEU A 336 9.55 -5.30 16.77
CA LEU A 336 8.98 -6.56 16.30
C LEU A 336 7.45 -6.48 16.15
N SER A 337 6.74 -5.80 17.06
CA SER A 337 5.29 -5.64 16.96
C SER A 337 4.89 -4.87 15.70
N VAL A 338 5.60 -3.79 15.36
CA VAL A 338 5.37 -3.03 14.12
C VAL A 338 5.66 -3.87 12.89
N PHE A 339 6.72 -4.69 12.89
CA PHE A 339 7.01 -5.61 11.79
C PHE A 339 5.90 -6.66 11.61
N ILE A 340 5.43 -7.26 12.71
CA ILE A 340 4.35 -8.26 12.67
C ILE A 340 3.05 -7.64 12.18
N VAL A 341 2.66 -6.47 12.69
CA VAL A 341 1.46 -5.73 12.24
C VAL A 341 1.57 -5.43 10.75
N SER A 342 2.72 -4.92 10.29
CA SER A 342 2.96 -4.66 8.87
C SER A 342 2.84 -5.95 8.03
N ALA A 343 3.46 -7.05 8.45
CA ALA A 343 3.40 -8.33 7.74
C ALA A 343 1.96 -8.87 7.63
N ILE A 344 1.17 -8.79 8.71
CA ILE A 344 -0.24 -9.19 8.73
C ILE A 344 -1.06 -8.34 7.76
N VAL A 345 -0.86 -7.02 7.74
CA VAL A 345 -1.62 -6.11 6.86
C VAL A 345 -1.27 -6.34 5.39
N HIS A 346 0.00 -6.61 5.05
CA HIS A 346 0.39 -6.96 3.68
C HIS A 346 -0.21 -8.29 3.25
N GLU A 347 -0.16 -9.31 4.11
CA GLU A 347 -0.78 -10.61 3.84
C GLU A 347 -2.29 -10.49 3.69
N TYR A 348 -2.94 -9.68 4.53
CA TYR A 348 -4.36 -9.37 4.43
C TYR A 348 -4.70 -8.71 3.08
N ALA A 349 -3.92 -7.71 2.66
CA ALA A 349 -4.13 -7.02 1.39
C ALA A 349 -4.00 -7.98 0.20
N LEU A 350 -2.97 -8.83 0.17
CA LEU A 350 -2.77 -9.81 -0.89
C LEU A 350 -3.83 -10.92 -0.85
N SER A 351 -4.14 -11.46 0.32
CA SER A 351 -5.13 -12.52 0.50
C SER A 351 -6.52 -12.07 0.06
N MET A 352 -6.93 -10.85 0.44
CA MET A 352 -8.20 -10.28 0.01
C MET A 352 -8.18 -9.83 -1.44
N GLY A 353 -7.04 -9.35 -1.96
CA GLY A 353 -6.89 -8.97 -3.36
C GLY A 353 -7.00 -10.16 -4.33
N PHE A 354 -6.30 -11.26 -4.03
CA PHE A 354 -6.34 -12.48 -4.84
C PHE A 354 -7.52 -13.41 -4.49
N GLY A 355 -8.08 -13.35 -3.28
CA GLY A 355 -9.22 -14.18 -2.85
C GLY A 355 -8.85 -15.58 -2.35
N PHE A 356 -7.57 -15.80 -2.05
CA PHE A 356 -7.08 -17.01 -1.39
C PHE A 356 -6.05 -16.62 -0.33
N PHE A 357 -5.90 -17.45 0.70
CA PHE A 357 -4.90 -17.24 1.73
C PHE A 357 -3.65 -18.04 1.40
N TYR A 358 -2.52 -17.37 1.19
CA TYR A 358 -1.24 -18.03 0.98
C TYR A 358 -0.09 -17.21 1.60
N PRO A 359 0.35 -17.54 2.83
CA PRO A 359 1.11 -16.65 3.72
C PRO A 359 2.59 -16.46 3.35
N VAL A 360 2.91 -16.39 2.05
CA VAL A 360 4.27 -16.19 1.53
C VAL A 360 4.78 -14.81 1.93
N MET A 361 3.96 -13.77 1.77
CA MET A 361 4.34 -12.39 2.11
C MET A 361 4.56 -12.24 3.62
N PHE A 362 3.69 -12.83 4.44
CA PHE A 362 3.90 -12.88 5.88
C PHE A 362 5.24 -13.52 6.26
N CYS A 363 5.56 -14.69 5.71
CA CYS A 363 6.84 -15.38 5.98
C CYS A 363 8.05 -14.56 5.51
N LEU A 364 7.98 -13.95 4.32
CA LEU A 364 9.07 -13.12 3.79
C LEU A 364 9.33 -11.89 4.66
N PHE A 365 8.28 -11.21 5.14
CA PHE A 365 8.44 -10.03 6.00
C PHE A 365 8.76 -10.36 7.46
N ALA A 366 8.00 -11.26 8.08
CA ALA A 366 8.09 -11.55 9.50
C ALA A 366 9.32 -12.41 9.87
N VAL A 367 9.74 -13.32 8.99
CA VAL A 367 10.91 -14.18 9.24
C VAL A 367 12.15 -13.54 8.62
N PHE A 368 12.20 -13.49 7.28
CA PHE A 368 13.40 -13.01 6.59
C PHE A 368 13.63 -11.52 6.81
N GLY A 369 12.59 -10.69 6.79
CA GLY A 369 12.71 -9.26 7.07
C GLY A 369 13.25 -8.95 8.47
N VAL A 370 12.85 -9.72 9.49
CA VAL A 370 13.37 -9.57 10.86
C VAL A 370 14.81 -10.06 10.97
N VAL A 371 15.12 -11.23 10.40
CA VAL A 371 16.48 -11.77 10.36
C VAL A 371 17.43 -10.79 9.66
N PHE A 372 17.03 -10.24 8.51
CA PHE A 372 17.82 -9.25 7.80
C PHE A 372 17.97 -7.93 8.55
N ASN A 373 16.93 -7.48 9.26
CA ASN A 373 17.03 -6.26 10.06
C ASN A 373 18.08 -6.37 11.18
N PHE A 374 18.23 -7.54 11.81
CA PHE A 374 19.25 -7.77 12.84
C PHE A 374 20.63 -8.10 12.26
N THR A 375 20.70 -8.89 11.20
CA THR A 375 21.99 -9.34 10.61
C THR A 375 22.68 -8.29 9.76
N LEU A 376 21.92 -7.48 9.03
CA LEU A 376 22.38 -6.42 8.14
C LEU A 376 22.17 -5.05 8.80
N THR A 377 22.90 -4.80 9.88
CA THR A 377 22.80 -3.56 10.67
C THR A 377 23.38 -2.35 9.95
N ASP A 378 22.86 -1.16 10.27
CA ASP A 378 23.30 0.17 9.78
C ASP A 378 24.80 0.49 9.97
N LYS A 379 25.53 -0.28 10.80
CA LYS A 379 26.97 -0.10 10.99
C LYS A 379 27.80 -0.56 9.79
N ARG A 380 27.20 -1.37 8.91
CA ARG A 380 27.86 -1.99 7.76
C ARG A 380 27.59 -1.17 6.50
N GLN A 381 28.50 -0.23 6.19
CA GLN A 381 28.35 0.73 5.08
C GLN A 381 29.08 0.30 3.80
N SER A 382 29.64 -0.90 3.74
CA SER A 382 30.34 -1.38 2.54
C SER A 382 29.37 -1.54 1.36
N PRO A 383 29.77 -1.17 0.13
CA PRO A 383 28.96 -1.36 -1.09
C PRO A 383 28.50 -2.80 -1.32
N VAL A 384 29.25 -3.79 -0.79
CA VAL A 384 28.88 -5.21 -0.86
C VAL A 384 27.50 -5.47 -0.24
N PHE A 385 27.15 -4.75 0.82
CA PHE A 385 25.85 -4.92 1.46
C PHE A 385 24.69 -4.36 0.63
N ASN A 386 24.93 -3.36 -0.22
CA ASN A 386 23.94 -2.92 -1.19
C ASN A 386 23.68 -4.01 -2.25
N VAL A 387 24.74 -4.69 -2.73
CA VAL A 387 24.60 -5.82 -3.66
C VAL A 387 23.82 -6.98 -3.02
N ILE A 388 24.14 -7.32 -1.77
CA ILE A 388 23.40 -8.37 -1.02
C ILE A 388 21.93 -7.98 -0.86
N MET A 389 21.65 -6.72 -0.52
CA MET A 389 20.27 -6.22 -0.38
C MET A 389 19.49 -6.38 -1.68
N TRP A 390 20.07 -5.94 -2.82
CA TRP A 390 19.46 -6.10 -4.13
C TRP A 390 19.25 -7.57 -4.53
N ALA A 391 20.23 -8.44 -4.27
CA ALA A 391 20.09 -9.87 -4.52
C ALA A 391 18.94 -10.48 -3.71
N CYS A 392 18.82 -10.14 -2.42
CA CYS A 392 17.71 -10.56 -1.58
C CYS A 392 16.36 -10.02 -2.08
N LEU A 393 16.32 -8.77 -2.54
CA LEU A 393 15.10 -8.16 -3.08
C LEU A 393 14.67 -8.85 -4.39
N PHE A 394 15.61 -9.13 -5.29
CA PHE A 394 15.35 -9.83 -6.56
C PHE A 394 14.79 -11.24 -6.31
N VAL A 395 15.45 -12.02 -5.46
CA VAL A 395 14.97 -13.36 -5.11
C VAL A 395 13.62 -13.31 -4.41
N GLY A 396 13.44 -12.38 -3.47
CA GLY A 396 12.16 -12.19 -2.76
C GLY A 396 11.00 -11.87 -3.71
N GLN A 397 11.19 -10.96 -4.66
CA GLN A 397 10.18 -10.64 -5.67
C GLN A 397 9.90 -11.82 -6.62
N GLY A 398 10.94 -12.54 -7.04
CA GLY A 398 10.77 -13.74 -7.88
C GLY A 398 9.97 -14.83 -7.18
N VAL A 399 10.24 -15.08 -5.89
CA VAL A 399 9.48 -16.02 -5.07
C VAL A 399 8.02 -15.56 -4.92
N GLN A 400 7.76 -14.28 -4.65
CA GLN A 400 6.40 -13.74 -4.53
C GLN A 400 5.60 -13.94 -5.82
N VAL A 401 6.10 -13.43 -6.95
CA VAL A 401 5.40 -13.54 -8.23
C VAL A 401 5.17 -15.01 -8.59
N CYS A 402 6.19 -15.86 -8.44
CA CYS A 402 6.06 -17.27 -8.78
C CYS A 402 4.98 -17.98 -7.97
N LEU A 403 5.06 -17.86 -6.64
CA LEU A 403 4.17 -18.58 -5.73
C LEU A 403 2.72 -18.08 -5.81
N TYR A 404 2.50 -16.76 -5.89
CA TYR A 404 1.14 -16.21 -6.04
C TYR A 404 0.54 -16.50 -7.42
N CYS A 405 1.31 -16.42 -8.50
CA CYS A 405 0.80 -16.77 -9.83
C CYS A 405 0.48 -18.27 -9.93
N GLN A 406 1.35 -19.14 -9.42
CA GLN A 406 1.11 -20.58 -9.44
C GLN A 406 -0.15 -20.96 -8.65
N GLU A 407 -0.34 -20.37 -7.46
CA GLU A 407 -1.54 -20.58 -6.66
C GLU A 407 -2.80 -20.05 -7.38
N TRP A 408 -2.72 -18.86 -7.97
CA TRP A 408 -3.82 -18.29 -8.76
C TRP A 408 -4.27 -19.21 -9.89
N TYR A 409 -3.34 -19.71 -10.71
CA TYR A 409 -3.68 -20.64 -11.80
C TYR A 409 -4.07 -22.04 -11.31
N ALA A 410 -3.60 -22.49 -10.14
CA ALA A 410 -4.04 -23.73 -9.53
C ALA A 410 -5.50 -23.64 -9.04
N GLN A 411 -5.91 -22.49 -8.48
CA GLN A 411 -7.29 -22.24 -8.06
C GLN A 411 -8.25 -22.17 -9.26
N ILE A 412 -7.81 -21.68 -10.41
CA ILE A 412 -8.59 -21.69 -11.66
C ILE A 412 -8.79 -23.12 -12.18
N ARG A 413 -7.72 -23.95 -12.15
CA ARG A 413 -7.77 -25.34 -12.62
C ARG A 413 -8.61 -26.24 -11.72
N CYS A 414 -8.40 -26.12 -10.41
CA CYS A 414 -9.12 -26.87 -9.39
C CYS A 414 -9.96 -25.89 -8.54
N PRO A 415 -11.17 -25.51 -8.98
CA PRO A 415 -12.04 -24.63 -8.21
C PRO A 415 -12.46 -25.26 -6.89
N ARG A 416 -12.76 -24.43 -5.88
CA ARG A 416 -13.24 -24.89 -4.58
C ARG A 416 -14.60 -25.58 -4.72
N THR A 417 -14.73 -26.75 -4.11
CA THR A 417 -15.95 -27.56 -4.13
C THR A 417 -16.73 -27.46 -2.81
N GLY A 418 -16.08 -27.04 -1.72
CA GLY A 418 -16.71 -26.87 -0.41
C GLY A 418 -16.37 -25.54 0.28
N ASN A 419 -17.11 -25.26 1.37
CA ASN A 419 -16.91 -24.09 2.24
C ASN A 419 -16.12 -24.43 3.51
N SER A 420 -15.38 -25.55 3.51
CA SER A 420 -14.64 -25.96 4.71
C SER A 420 -13.49 -24.99 4.99
N PHE A 421 -13.28 -24.63 6.27
CA PHE A 421 -12.21 -23.72 6.67
C PHE A 421 -10.82 -24.23 6.28
N LEU A 422 -10.63 -25.55 6.32
CA LEU A 422 -9.40 -26.21 5.87
C LEU A 422 -9.16 -26.03 4.37
N GLU A 423 -10.20 -26.07 3.53
CA GLU A 423 -10.10 -25.83 2.08
C GLU A 423 -9.80 -24.36 1.72
N LEU A 424 -10.08 -23.42 2.64
CA LEU A 424 -9.71 -22.02 2.50
C LEU A 424 -8.21 -21.79 2.79
N LEU A 425 -7.66 -22.52 3.77
CA LEU A 425 -6.28 -22.41 4.24
C LEU A 425 -5.28 -23.27 3.46
N THR A 426 -5.75 -24.32 2.80
CA THR A 426 -4.87 -25.26 2.08
C THR A 426 -4.54 -24.72 0.68
N PRO A 427 -3.25 -24.49 0.36
CA PRO A 427 -2.87 -24.05 -0.97
C PRO A 427 -3.08 -25.18 -1.99
N ARG A 428 -3.59 -24.82 -3.17
CA ARG A 428 -3.89 -25.77 -4.26
C ARG A 428 -2.73 -26.03 -5.19
N SER A 429 -1.74 -25.14 -5.20
CA SER A 429 -0.49 -25.30 -5.96
C SER A 429 0.25 -26.62 -5.69
N TRP A 430 0.02 -27.25 -4.53
CA TRP A 430 0.67 -28.50 -4.11
C TRP A 430 -0.24 -29.74 -4.17
N THR A 431 -1.56 -29.54 -4.24
CA THR A 431 -2.57 -30.61 -4.10
C THR A 431 -3.35 -30.86 -5.38
N CYS A 432 -3.55 -29.83 -6.21
CA CYS A 432 -4.14 -29.94 -7.54
C CYS A 432 -3.14 -30.65 -8.47
N ARG A 433 -3.44 -31.90 -8.83
CA ARG A 433 -2.69 -32.71 -9.80
C ARG A 433 -3.37 -32.69 -11.15
#